data_AF-A0A2E7AI02-F1
#
_entry.id   AF-A0A2E7AI02-F1
#
_cell.length_a   1.000
_cell.length_b   1.000
_cell.length_c   1.000
_cell.angle_alpha   90.00
_cell.angle_beta   90.00
_cell.angle_gamma   90.00
#
_symmetry.space_group_name_H-M   'P 1'
#
loop_
_entity.id
_entity.type
_entity.pdbx_description
1 polymer ?
#
loop_
_entity_poly.entity_id
_entity_poly.type
_entity_poly.pdbx_seq_one_letter_code
_entity_poly.pdbx_strand_id
1 'polypeptide(L)'
;MALGPSVPAAQDLDMDGLPDWWELAKGLSVFDDGSDPASRQNGPSGDPDEDGISNLEEYVIGLDPNWPNLNSVPELDFRINAEDRVQLNFFSIPDRLYRLWWSRDLEVWSPLGPVIDTGADVLPARYEITDHELPDTVERYYRLEVSLP
;
A
#
# COMPACT_ATOMS: atom_id res chain seq x y z
N MET A 1 -2.82 -0.82 21.05
CA MET A 1 -2.08 0.39 20.63
C MET A 1 -2.25 0.45 19.13
N ALA A 2 -3.01 1.42 18.64
CA ALA A 2 -3.17 1.61 17.20
C ALA A 2 -1.81 2.08 16.68
N LEU A 3 -1.21 1.30 15.79
CA LEU A 3 -0.04 1.70 15.02
C LEU A 3 -0.56 2.68 13.99
N GLY A 4 -0.53 3.97 14.34
CA GLY A 4 -0.68 5.02 13.35
C GLY A 4 0.51 4.99 12.38
N PRO A 5 0.37 5.61 11.21
CA PRO A 5 1.48 5.93 10.32
C PRO A 5 2.72 6.35 11.11
N SER A 6 3.89 5.79 10.83
CA SER A 6 5.17 6.21 11.43
C SER A 6 5.65 7.54 10.84
N VAL A 7 4.75 8.51 10.70
CA VAL A 7 5.11 9.86 10.30
C VAL A 7 5.67 10.58 11.52
N PRO A 8 6.90 11.10 11.47
CA PRO A 8 7.44 11.89 12.57
C PRO A 8 6.52 13.09 12.82
N ALA A 9 6.13 13.35 14.07
CA ALA A 9 5.26 14.49 14.43
C ALA A 9 5.78 15.88 14.02
N ALA A 10 7.03 15.98 13.57
CA ALA A 10 7.58 17.20 12.98
C ALA A 10 7.28 17.35 11.46
N GLN A 11 6.59 16.36 10.87
CA GLN A 11 6.20 16.25 9.47
C GLN A 11 4.71 15.88 9.33
N ASP A 12 3.92 16.07 10.39
CA ASP A 12 2.48 15.81 10.48
C ASP A 12 1.93 16.90 11.41
N LEU A 13 1.66 18.06 10.82
CA LEU A 13 1.48 19.33 11.53
C LEU A 13 0.11 19.46 12.19
N ASP A 14 -0.91 18.80 11.66
CA ASP A 14 -2.24 18.66 12.25
C ASP A 14 -2.47 17.33 12.99
N MET A 15 -1.49 16.41 12.94
CA MET A 15 -1.44 15.16 13.71
C MET A 15 -2.52 14.14 13.32
N ASP A 16 -2.89 14.10 12.04
CA ASP A 16 -3.92 13.22 11.51
C ASP A 16 -3.38 11.88 10.94
N GLY A 17 -2.05 11.76 10.84
CA GLY A 17 -1.33 10.60 10.34
C GLY A 17 -0.96 10.68 8.85
N LEU A 18 -1.39 11.71 8.12
CA LEU A 18 -0.90 12.04 6.81
C LEU A 18 0.39 12.87 6.93
N PRO A 19 1.42 12.60 6.12
CA PRO A 19 2.60 13.46 6.13
C PRO A 19 2.37 14.79 5.42
N ASP A 20 2.88 15.88 6.01
CA ASP A 20 2.86 17.24 5.46
C ASP A 20 3.36 17.27 4.00
N TRP A 21 4.41 16.50 3.70
CA TRP A 21 5.01 16.47 2.36
C TRP A 21 4.07 15.83 1.34
N TRP A 22 3.29 14.83 1.75
CA TRP A 22 2.36 14.14 0.87
C TRP A 22 1.14 15.01 0.65
N GLU A 23 0.57 15.56 1.73
CA GLU A 23 -0.54 16.51 1.65
C GLU A 23 -0.21 17.70 0.74
N LEU A 24 0.94 18.34 0.92
CA LEU A 24 1.40 19.43 0.06
C LEU A 24 1.53 19.00 -1.41
N ALA A 25 2.08 17.80 -1.65
CA ALA A 25 2.23 17.27 -3.01
C ALA A 25 0.89 16.96 -3.66
N LYS A 26 -0.12 16.60 -2.86
CA LYS A 26 -1.49 16.30 -3.28
C LYS A 26 -2.44 17.50 -3.18
N GLY A 27 -1.97 18.67 -2.78
CA GLY A 27 -2.81 19.86 -2.67
C GLY A 27 -3.83 19.82 -1.53
N LEU A 28 -3.61 18.97 -0.53
CA LEU A 28 -4.35 18.97 0.74
C LEU A 28 -3.74 19.99 1.71
N SER A 29 -4.42 20.20 2.84
CA SER A 29 -4.04 21.20 3.83
C SER A 29 -3.37 20.58 5.06
N VAL A 30 -2.06 20.82 5.22
CA VAL A 30 -1.22 20.42 6.37
C VAL A 30 -1.59 21.04 7.74
N PHE A 31 -2.77 21.62 7.85
CA PHE A 31 -3.24 22.32 9.05
C PHE A 31 -4.69 21.92 9.40
N ASP A 32 -5.23 20.91 8.72
CA ASP A 32 -6.64 20.55 8.75
C ASP A 32 -6.83 19.03 8.71
N ASP A 33 -6.95 18.45 9.90
CA ASP A 33 -7.20 17.02 10.15
C ASP A 33 -8.57 16.51 9.65
N GLY A 34 -9.37 17.35 8.98
CA GLY A 34 -10.69 17.03 8.49
C GLY A 34 -11.76 16.87 9.58
N SER A 35 -11.51 17.37 10.80
CA SER A 35 -12.49 17.36 11.89
C SER A 35 -13.64 18.35 11.67
N ASP A 36 -13.43 19.42 10.90
CA ASP A 36 -14.50 20.33 10.47
C ASP A 36 -15.30 19.71 9.31
N PRO A 37 -16.63 19.53 9.44
CA PRO A 37 -17.47 19.04 8.35
C PRO A 37 -17.37 19.84 7.04
N ALA A 38 -17.01 21.12 7.08
CA ALA A 38 -16.84 21.96 5.90
C ALA A 38 -15.56 21.67 5.11
N SER A 39 -14.56 21.02 5.74
CA SER A 39 -13.25 20.75 5.15
C SER A 39 -12.76 19.31 5.38
N ARG A 40 -13.70 18.41 5.67
CA ARG A 40 -13.47 16.98 5.91
C ARG A 40 -12.66 16.26 4.83
N GLN A 41 -12.60 16.82 3.61
CA GLN A 41 -11.83 16.30 2.49
C GLN A 41 -10.31 16.44 2.65
N ASN A 42 -9.82 17.27 3.57
CA ASN A 42 -8.38 17.39 3.83
C ASN A 42 -7.85 16.22 4.68
N GLY A 43 -8.62 15.78 5.68
CA GLY A 43 -8.16 14.76 6.62
C GLY A 43 -8.09 13.34 6.05
N PRO A 44 -7.66 12.34 6.86
CA PRO A 44 -7.36 10.98 6.42
C PRO A 44 -8.59 10.20 5.94
N SER A 45 -9.79 10.62 6.36
CA SER A 45 -11.06 10.03 5.94
C SER A 45 -11.75 10.78 4.80
N GLY A 46 -11.09 11.80 4.26
CA GLY A 46 -11.52 12.53 3.07
C GLY A 46 -11.48 11.64 1.83
N ASP A 47 -12.33 11.96 0.87
CA ASP A 47 -12.43 11.36 -0.47
C ASP A 47 -12.75 12.52 -1.43
N PRO A 48 -11.74 13.32 -1.81
CA PRO A 48 -11.95 14.54 -2.59
C PRO A 48 -12.37 14.28 -4.04
N ASP A 49 -12.06 13.11 -4.59
CA ASP A 49 -12.36 12.74 -5.98
C ASP A 49 -13.57 11.80 -6.15
N GLU A 50 -14.17 11.38 -5.03
CA GLU A 50 -15.41 10.61 -4.91
C GLU A 50 -15.33 9.20 -5.52
N ASP A 51 -14.16 8.56 -5.44
CA ASP A 51 -13.95 7.20 -5.93
C ASP A 51 -14.16 6.10 -4.86
N GLY A 52 -14.33 6.52 -3.60
CA GLY A 52 -14.59 5.65 -2.46
C GLY A 52 -13.34 5.13 -1.75
N ILE A 53 -12.14 5.59 -2.12
CA ILE A 53 -10.88 5.33 -1.43
C ILE A 53 -10.52 6.58 -0.62
N SER A 54 -10.19 6.41 0.67
CA SER A 54 -9.85 7.55 1.53
C SER A 54 -8.42 8.05 1.31
N ASN A 55 -8.16 9.33 1.61
CA ASN A 55 -6.81 9.94 1.57
C ASN A 55 -5.74 9.06 2.25
N LEU A 56 -6.06 8.45 3.40
CA LEU A 56 -5.13 7.57 4.10
C LEU A 56 -4.85 6.28 3.34
N GLU A 57 -5.88 5.64 2.79
CA GLU A 57 -5.71 4.43 1.97
C GLU A 57 -4.89 4.76 0.73
N GLU A 58 -5.23 5.86 0.05
CA GLU A 58 -4.50 6.34 -1.11
C GLU A 58 -3.04 6.66 -0.80
N TYR A 59 -2.77 7.28 0.35
CA TYR A 59 -1.40 7.45 0.84
C TYR A 59 -0.70 6.09 0.92
N VAL A 60 -1.30 5.10 1.60
CA VAL A 60 -0.71 3.77 1.78
C VAL A 60 -0.39 3.09 0.44
N ILE A 61 -1.29 3.15 -0.53
CA ILE A 61 -1.15 2.45 -1.82
C ILE A 61 -0.65 3.33 -2.98
N GLY A 62 -0.24 4.57 -2.72
CA GLY A 62 0.47 5.43 -3.66
C GLY A 62 -0.40 6.07 -4.74
N LEU A 63 -1.64 6.39 -4.37
CA LEU A 63 -2.67 6.96 -5.23
C LEU A 63 -2.73 8.49 -5.15
N ASP A 64 -3.68 9.09 -5.86
CA ASP A 64 -3.86 10.55 -5.90
C ASP A 64 -5.27 10.97 -5.47
N PRO A 65 -5.40 11.65 -4.33
CA PRO A 65 -6.71 11.98 -3.73
C PRO A 65 -7.55 12.96 -4.53
N ASN A 66 -7.05 13.46 -5.65
CA ASN A 66 -7.80 14.33 -6.54
C ASN A 66 -8.06 13.68 -7.91
N TRP A 67 -7.76 12.40 -8.09
CA TRP A 67 -7.90 11.72 -9.36
C TRP A 67 -8.51 10.33 -9.22
N PRO A 68 -9.74 10.10 -9.73
CA PRO A 68 -10.43 8.83 -9.53
C PRO A 68 -9.60 7.63 -9.97
N ASN A 69 -9.29 6.74 -9.03
CA ASN A 69 -8.37 5.62 -9.16
C ASN A 69 -9.07 4.27 -9.24
N LEU A 70 -10.24 4.25 -9.89
CA LEU A 70 -11.08 3.06 -10.13
C LEU A 70 -10.36 1.80 -10.67
N ASN A 71 -9.14 1.94 -11.22
CA ASN A 71 -8.29 0.81 -11.66
C ASN A 71 -6.78 1.04 -11.44
N SER A 72 -6.38 1.99 -10.59
CA SER A 72 -4.95 2.23 -10.31
C SER A 72 -4.69 1.78 -8.88
N VAL A 73 -4.02 0.64 -8.73
CA VAL A 73 -3.51 0.13 -7.45
C VAL A 73 -2.17 -0.55 -7.74
N PRO A 74 -1.30 -0.74 -6.73
CA PRO A 74 -0.10 -1.56 -6.90
C PRO A 74 -0.46 -2.95 -7.48
N GLU A 75 0.01 -3.22 -8.70
CA GLU A 75 -0.27 -4.48 -9.39
C GLU A 75 0.69 -5.58 -8.92
N LEU A 76 0.13 -6.76 -8.63
CA LEU A 76 0.89 -7.99 -8.41
C LEU A 76 0.85 -8.81 -9.70
N ASP A 77 1.93 -8.73 -10.46
CA ASP A 77 2.11 -9.53 -11.65
C ASP A 77 2.59 -10.95 -11.31
N PHE A 78 2.22 -11.91 -12.13
CA PHE A 78 2.74 -13.28 -12.03
C PHE A 78 3.18 -13.82 -13.39
N ARG A 79 4.19 -14.69 -13.36
CA ARG A 79 4.61 -15.51 -14.51
C ARG A 79 5.03 -16.89 -14.05
N ILE A 80 4.97 -17.85 -14.96
CA ILE A 80 5.63 -19.15 -14.77
C ILE A 80 7.05 -19.03 -15.32
N ASN A 81 8.06 -19.31 -14.50
CA ASN A 81 9.46 -19.22 -14.89
C ASN A 81 9.93 -20.52 -15.60
N ALA A 82 11.20 -20.57 -16.02
CA ALA A 82 11.76 -21.71 -16.74
C ALA A 82 11.85 -23.01 -15.90
N GLU A 83 11.60 -22.94 -14.60
CA GLU A 83 11.59 -24.08 -13.66
C GLU A 83 10.16 -24.51 -13.30
N ASP A 84 9.16 -24.08 -14.08
CA ASP A 84 7.73 -24.31 -13.84
C ASP A 84 7.27 -23.81 -12.44
N ARG A 85 7.90 -22.73 -11.95
CA ARG A 85 7.53 -22.08 -10.69
C ARG A 85 6.80 -20.77 -10.93
N VAL A 86 5.85 -20.48 -10.04
CA VAL A 86 5.19 -19.18 -10.00
C VAL A 86 6.19 -18.15 -9.49
N GLN A 87 6.43 -17.13 -10.30
CA GLN A 87 7.19 -15.95 -9.92
C GLN A 87 6.26 -14.75 -9.89
N LEU A 88 6.19 -14.12 -8.73
CA LEU A 88 5.44 -12.91 -8.45
C LEU A 88 6.36 -11.69 -8.58
N ASN A 89 5.83 -10.60 -9.11
CA ASN A 89 6.57 -9.36 -9.24
C ASN A 89 5.67 -8.13 -9.03
N PHE A 90 6.22 -7.10 -8.40
CA PHE A 90 5.53 -5.84 -8.14
C PHE A 90 6.53 -4.69 -8.03
N PHE A 91 6.05 -3.46 -8.19
CA PHE A 91 6.83 -2.25 -7.91
C PHE A 91 6.52 -1.75 -6.49
N SER A 92 7.55 -1.42 -5.72
CA SER A 92 7.40 -0.84 -4.39
C SER A 92 7.07 0.65 -4.43
N ILE A 93 6.48 1.11 -3.34
CA ILE A 93 6.41 2.51 -2.93
C ILE A 93 7.37 2.62 -1.75
N PRO A 94 8.29 3.59 -1.74
CA PRO A 94 9.15 3.86 -0.59
C PRO A 94 8.37 4.03 0.71
N ASP A 95 9.02 3.72 1.82
CA ASP A 95 8.44 3.87 3.18
C ASP A 95 7.17 3.04 3.40
N ARG A 96 7.16 1.83 2.84
CA ARG A 96 6.11 0.82 3.04
C ARG A 96 6.69 -0.51 3.52
N LEU A 97 5.86 -1.27 4.21
CA LEU A 97 6.07 -2.69 4.45
C LEU A 97 5.21 -3.49 3.49
N TYR A 98 5.80 -4.50 2.86
CA TYR A 98 5.10 -5.46 2.02
C TYR A 98 5.15 -6.87 2.62
N ARG A 99 4.01 -7.56 2.58
CA ARG A 99 3.91 -8.97 2.96
C ARG A 99 3.17 -9.75 1.87
N LEU A 100 3.87 -10.72 1.29
CA LEU A 100 3.24 -11.68 0.38
C LEU A 100 2.65 -12.84 1.17
N TRP A 101 1.45 -13.23 0.76
CA TRP A 101 0.71 -14.35 1.30
C TRP A 101 0.26 -15.27 0.17
N TRP A 102 0.13 -16.55 0.50
CA TRP A 102 -0.49 -17.54 -0.36
C TRP A 102 -1.58 -18.32 0.38
N SER A 103 -2.54 -18.83 -0.38
CA SER A 103 -3.61 -19.70 0.12
C SER A 103 -3.99 -20.74 -0.94
N ARG A 104 -4.61 -21.84 -0.50
CA ARG A 104 -5.23 -22.85 -1.37
C ARG A 104 -6.74 -22.76 -1.43
N ASP A 105 -7.35 -22.04 -0.49
CA ASP A 105 -8.79 -22.06 -0.24
C ASP A 105 -9.37 -20.65 -0.02
N LEU A 106 -8.54 -19.60 -0.12
CA LEU A 106 -8.87 -18.20 0.20
C LEU A 106 -9.20 -17.95 1.68
N GLU A 107 -9.15 -18.97 2.53
CA GLU A 107 -9.48 -18.89 3.95
C GLU A 107 -8.22 -18.91 4.81
N VAL A 108 -7.34 -19.90 4.58
CA VAL A 108 -6.10 -20.07 5.32
C VAL A 108 -4.94 -19.48 4.52
N TRP A 109 -4.32 -18.44 5.08
CA TRP A 109 -3.21 -17.73 4.46
C TRP A 109 -1.89 -18.04 5.17
N SER A 110 -0.88 -18.35 4.38
CA SER A 110 0.49 -18.57 4.83
C SER A 110 1.43 -17.54 4.20
N PRO A 111 2.45 -17.07 4.93
CA PRO A 111 3.36 -16.08 4.40
C PRO A 111 4.26 -16.68 3.32
N LEU A 112 4.51 -15.92 2.26
CA LEU A 112 5.48 -16.24 1.22
C LEU A 112 6.72 -15.35 1.37
N GLY A 113 7.74 -15.87 2.04
CA GLY A 113 8.99 -15.14 2.28
C GLY A 113 8.95 -14.17 3.48
N PRO A 114 9.99 -13.33 3.63
CA PRO A 114 10.07 -12.33 4.71
C PRO A 114 9.17 -11.11 4.43
N VAL A 115 9.04 -10.23 5.43
CA VAL A 115 8.51 -8.87 5.19
C VAL A 115 9.56 -8.09 4.39
N ILE A 116 9.11 -7.34 3.39
CA ILE A 116 9.96 -6.44 2.61
C ILE A 116 9.76 -5.04 3.18
N ASP A 117 10.82 -4.45 3.71
CA ASP A 117 10.86 -3.08 4.22
C ASP A 117 11.52 -2.18 3.18
N THR A 118 10.79 -1.15 2.76
CA THR A 118 11.20 -0.21 1.71
C THR A 118 11.51 1.18 2.26
N GLY A 119 11.67 1.33 3.59
CA GLY A 119 12.03 2.61 4.22
C GLY A 119 13.39 3.16 3.81
N ALA A 120 14.28 2.31 3.28
CA ALA A 120 15.56 2.73 2.71
C ALA A 120 15.48 3.06 1.20
N ASP A 121 14.37 2.76 0.54
CA ASP A 121 14.20 3.03 -0.88
C ASP A 121 13.97 4.53 -1.09
N VAL A 122 14.53 5.06 -2.18
CA VAL A 122 14.35 6.48 -2.57
C VAL A 122 13.43 6.61 -3.79
N LEU A 123 13.29 5.52 -4.54
CA LEU A 123 12.46 5.41 -5.75
C LEU A 123 11.80 4.03 -5.77
N PRO A 124 10.67 3.88 -6.49
CA PRO A 124 10.06 2.57 -6.72
C PRO A 124 11.07 1.55 -7.25
N ALA A 125 11.11 0.39 -6.61
CA ALA A 125 11.96 -0.73 -6.98
C ALA A 125 11.12 -1.95 -7.38
N ARG A 126 11.61 -2.73 -8.33
CA ARG A 126 10.96 -4.00 -8.72
C ARG A 126 11.41 -5.12 -7.78
N TYR A 127 10.45 -5.81 -7.19
CA TYR A 127 10.68 -7.03 -6.41
C TYR A 127 10.25 -8.25 -7.20
N GLU A 128 11.04 -9.33 -7.11
CA GLU A 128 10.73 -10.62 -7.71
C GLU A 128 10.80 -11.72 -6.64
N ILE A 129 9.70 -12.46 -6.46
CA ILE A 129 9.58 -13.52 -5.46
C ILE A 129 9.13 -14.80 -6.15
N THR A 130 9.86 -15.88 -5.92
CA THR A 130 9.52 -17.21 -6.46
C THR A 130 8.87 -18.07 -5.37
N ASP A 131 7.72 -18.66 -5.70
CA ASP A 131 7.07 -19.65 -4.87
C ASP A 131 7.72 -21.03 -5.10
N HIS A 132 8.59 -21.42 -4.18
CA HIS A 132 9.31 -22.70 -4.23
C HIS A 132 8.53 -23.86 -3.59
N GLU A 133 7.36 -23.60 -2.97
CA GLU A 133 6.63 -24.58 -2.16
C GLU A 133 5.53 -25.34 -2.92
N LEU A 134 5.49 -25.22 -4.25
CA LEU A 134 4.47 -25.83 -5.09
C LEU A 134 4.80 -27.28 -5.48
N PRO A 135 3.91 -28.25 -5.21
CA PRO A 135 3.72 -29.43 -6.06
C PRO A 135 2.85 -29.04 -7.27
N ASP A 136 3.18 -29.57 -8.45
CA ASP A 136 2.75 -29.09 -9.78
C ASP A 136 1.24 -29.17 -10.12
N THR A 137 0.33 -29.41 -9.16
CA THR A 137 -1.09 -29.71 -9.45
C THR A 137 -2.12 -29.04 -8.53
N VAL A 138 -1.77 -28.00 -7.78
CA VAL A 138 -2.72 -27.37 -6.83
C VAL A 138 -2.91 -25.89 -7.15
N GLU A 139 -4.17 -25.46 -7.18
CA GLU A 139 -4.53 -24.04 -7.31
C GLU A 139 -3.94 -23.25 -6.14
N ARG A 140 -3.33 -22.09 -6.44
CA ARG A 140 -2.87 -21.14 -5.44
C ARG A 140 -3.45 -19.76 -5.71
N TYR A 141 -3.81 -19.12 -4.61
CA TYR A 141 -4.20 -17.72 -4.55
C TYR A 141 -3.07 -16.94 -3.88
N TYR A 142 -2.84 -15.72 -4.35
CA TYR A 142 -1.81 -14.84 -3.83
C TYR A 142 -2.41 -13.52 -3.39
N ARG A 143 -1.84 -12.93 -2.35
CA ARG A 143 -2.20 -11.60 -1.85
C ARG A 143 -0.92 -10.84 -1.53
N LEU A 144 -0.82 -9.63 -2.07
CA LEU A 144 0.15 -8.64 -1.63
C LEU A 144 -0.53 -7.72 -0.63
N GLU A 145 0.01 -7.67 0.58
CA GLU A 145 -0.42 -6.74 1.62
C GLU A 145 0.59 -5.60 1.71
N VAL A 146 0.09 -4.37 1.79
CA VAL A 146 0.87 -3.13 1.91
C VAL A 146 0.46 -2.45 3.20
N SER A 147 1.43 -2.01 3.99
CA SER A 147 1.18 -1.23 5.20
C SER A 147 2.25 -0.17 5.39
N LEU A 148 1.99 0.75 6.32
CA LEU A 148 2.99 1.69 6.81
C LEU A 148 3.90 0.98 7.83
N PRO A 149 5.16 1.43 8.02
CA PRO A 149 6.09 0.89 9.01
C PRO A 149 5.67 1.06 10.47
#